data_AF-A0A969IJ70-F1
#
_entry.id   AF-A0A969IJ70-F1
#
_cell.length_a   1.000
_cell.length_b   1.000
_cell.length_c   1.000
_cell.angle_alpha   90.00
_cell.angle_beta   90.00
_cell.angle_gamma   90.00
#
_symmetry.space_group_name_H-M   'P 1'
#
loop_
_entity.id
_entity.type
_entity.pdbx_description
1 polymer ?
#
loop_
_entity_poly.entity_id
_entity_poly.type
_entity_poly.pdbx_seq_one_letter_code
_entity_poly.pdbx_strand_id
1 'polypeptide(L)'
;MRIFAADRIDGMLKKLGLEEGEAITHRWINKALENAQKKVEARNFDARKYVLKYDDVMNDQRKVIFEQRIDIMGEEDVSETVEGMRHQVLQELVTEHVPENAYAEQWNIEGLKTKIKEIYDLDLPIEKWAAEEGIADQEIRERLTKEVDAKADAIVETLGSEVLNGYENAKSLTAFVDSQPELKALMEQEPTQQSVETIGHAILASGRSEIRVNGAAAEDIASQADRIGFAFQRQYMDARGLMADVESTGSRNPVEIGKSRIRDIEKMVLLQGLDHLWREHLVTLEHLRQVIGFRSYGQRDPLNEYKSEGFLLFEAMLARLREGVTGQLMHIQFSATEPPDMEPEELPPMQAHHINPLTGEDEFEMADAVLAAGRGGAMPAREPKAEPLRVRRAEAVDPNDPATWGKVARNDKCPCGSGKKYKHCHGRH
;
A
#
# COMPACT_ATOMS: atom_id res chain seq x y z
N MET A 1 -36.65 -36.26 3.60
CA MET A 1 -38.05 -35.76 3.55
C MET A 1 -38.21 -34.28 3.94
N ARG A 2 -37.41 -33.69 4.85
CA ARG A 2 -37.53 -32.27 5.24
C ARG A 2 -37.61 -31.25 4.08
N ILE A 3 -36.91 -31.50 2.98
CA ILE A 3 -36.82 -30.56 1.85
C ILE A 3 -38.10 -30.58 0.97
N PHE A 4 -38.85 -31.68 0.95
CA PHE A 4 -40.10 -31.78 0.18
C PHE A 4 -41.23 -32.29 1.07
N ALA A 5 -42.05 -31.35 1.54
CA ALA A 5 -43.35 -31.59 2.17
C ALA A 5 -43.36 -32.79 3.15
N ALA A 6 -42.41 -32.82 4.09
CA ALA A 6 -42.27 -33.87 5.08
C ALA A 6 -43.61 -34.14 5.78
N ASP A 7 -44.30 -33.08 6.19
CA ASP A 7 -45.57 -33.17 6.93
C ASP A 7 -46.71 -33.79 6.11
N ARG A 8 -46.70 -33.57 4.79
CA ARG A 8 -47.75 -34.09 3.89
C ARG A 8 -47.54 -35.56 3.55
N ILE A 9 -46.28 -35.98 3.39
CA ILE A 9 -45.92 -37.38 3.12
C ILE A 9 -46.03 -38.20 4.42
N ASP A 10 -45.59 -37.66 5.55
CA ASP A 10 -45.72 -38.27 6.88
C ASP A 10 -47.18 -38.51 7.27
N GLY A 11 -48.06 -37.52 7.04
CA GLY A 11 -49.50 -37.66 7.26
C GLY A 11 -50.18 -38.69 6.36
N MET A 12 -49.66 -38.93 5.15
CA MET A 12 -50.17 -39.97 4.24
C MET A 12 -49.69 -41.37 4.65
N LEU A 13 -48.44 -41.49 5.12
CA LEU A 13 -47.86 -42.75 5.61
C LEU A 13 -48.54 -43.24 6.90
N LYS A 14 -48.83 -42.33 7.84
CA LYS A 14 -49.61 -42.63 9.06
C LYS A 14 -51.03 -43.11 8.75
N LYS A 15 -51.67 -42.57 7.70
CA LYS A 15 -53.01 -43.02 7.24
C LYS A 15 -53.00 -44.36 6.52
N LEU A 16 -51.86 -44.78 5.99
CA LEU A 16 -51.65 -46.09 5.36
C LEU A 16 -51.39 -47.21 6.38
N GLY A 17 -51.29 -46.88 7.67
CA GLY A 17 -51.20 -47.86 8.76
C GLY A 17 -49.82 -48.50 8.96
N LEU A 18 -48.75 -47.88 8.44
CA LEU A 18 -47.37 -48.33 8.63
C LEU A 18 -46.89 -47.97 10.05
N GLU A 19 -46.43 -48.95 10.82
CA GLU A 19 -45.89 -48.75 12.17
C GLU A 19 -44.42 -48.31 12.15
N GLU A 20 -43.97 -47.59 13.18
CA GLU A 20 -42.56 -47.18 13.30
C GLU A 20 -41.65 -48.42 13.41
N GLY A 21 -40.80 -48.64 12.40
CA GLY A 21 -39.87 -49.78 12.33
C GLY A 21 -40.11 -50.73 11.15
N GLU A 22 -41.21 -50.57 10.41
CA GLU A 22 -41.48 -51.37 9.21
C GLU A 22 -40.81 -50.80 7.94
N ALA A 23 -40.29 -51.69 7.09
CA ALA A 23 -39.63 -51.30 5.85
C ALA A 23 -40.63 -50.84 4.78
N ILE A 24 -40.60 -49.55 4.45
CA ILE A 24 -41.44 -48.95 3.42
C ILE A 24 -40.95 -49.38 2.03
N THR A 25 -41.63 -50.33 1.38
CA THR A 25 -41.24 -50.88 0.06
C THR A 25 -42.25 -50.56 -1.04
N HIS A 26 -42.71 -49.31 -1.12
CA HIS A 26 -43.64 -48.89 -2.18
C HIS A 26 -42.94 -48.22 -3.37
N ARG A 27 -43.21 -48.74 -4.59
CA ARG A 27 -42.66 -48.20 -5.86
C ARG A 27 -42.91 -46.70 -6.06
N TRP A 28 -44.07 -46.21 -5.64
CA TRP A 28 -44.42 -44.79 -5.78
C TRP A 28 -43.60 -43.88 -4.85
N ILE A 29 -43.23 -44.37 -3.66
CA ILE A 29 -42.40 -43.63 -2.69
C ILE A 29 -40.96 -43.55 -3.19
N ASN A 30 -40.41 -44.64 -3.72
CA ASN A 30 -39.08 -44.64 -4.33
C ASN A 30 -39.01 -43.64 -5.51
N LYS A 31 -40.02 -43.63 -6.38
CA LYS A 31 -40.11 -42.67 -7.50
C LYS A 31 -40.30 -41.22 -7.01
N ALA A 32 -41.06 -41.01 -5.93
CA ALA A 32 -41.22 -39.69 -5.31
C ALA A 32 -39.90 -39.19 -4.68
N LEU A 33 -39.15 -40.08 -4.04
CA LEU A 33 -37.83 -39.80 -3.46
C LEU A 33 -36.81 -39.47 -4.55
N GLU A 34 -36.78 -40.23 -5.65
CA GLU A 34 -35.93 -39.97 -6.81
C GLU A 34 -36.25 -38.61 -7.44
N ASN A 35 -37.52 -38.28 -7.63
CA ASN A 35 -37.93 -36.97 -8.16
C ASN A 35 -37.60 -35.81 -7.21
N ALA A 36 -37.75 -36.02 -5.90
CA ALA A 36 -37.33 -35.06 -4.89
C ALA A 36 -35.82 -34.84 -4.94
N GLN A 37 -35.04 -35.91 -5.01
CA GLN A 37 -33.59 -35.82 -5.16
C GLN A 37 -33.20 -35.05 -6.42
N LYS A 38 -33.77 -35.39 -7.59
CA LYS A 38 -33.55 -34.67 -8.85
C LYS A 38 -33.86 -33.18 -8.76
N LYS A 39 -34.94 -32.80 -8.04
CA LYS A 39 -35.28 -31.38 -7.84
C LYS A 39 -34.28 -30.64 -6.95
N VAL A 40 -33.75 -31.30 -5.90
CA VAL A 40 -32.68 -30.72 -5.07
C VAL A 40 -31.39 -30.58 -5.87
N GLU A 41 -31.04 -31.61 -6.65
CA GLU A 41 -29.89 -31.57 -7.54
C GLU A 41 -30.04 -30.44 -8.57
N ALA A 42 -31.21 -30.30 -9.19
CA ALA A 42 -31.51 -29.19 -10.12
C ALA A 42 -31.39 -27.83 -9.44
N ARG A 43 -31.98 -27.65 -8.24
CA ARG A 43 -31.86 -26.39 -7.48
C ARG A 43 -30.40 -26.05 -7.15
N ASN A 44 -29.62 -27.04 -6.73
CA ASN A 44 -28.19 -26.86 -6.43
C ASN A 44 -27.39 -26.56 -7.70
N PHE A 45 -27.72 -27.22 -8.81
CA PHE A 45 -27.13 -26.97 -10.11
C PHE A 45 -27.41 -25.53 -10.58
N ASP A 46 -28.65 -25.08 -10.48
CA ASP A 46 -29.05 -23.71 -10.86
C ASP A 46 -28.34 -22.66 -9.99
N ALA A 47 -28.23 -22.90 -8.68
CA ALA A 47 -27.48 -22.01 -7.78
C ALA A 47 -25.99 -21.93 -8.15
N ARG A 48 -25.35 -23.07 -8.45
CA ARG A 48 -23.95 -23.10 -8.89
C ARG A 48 -23.75 -22.43 -10.24
N LYS A 49 -24.67 -22.65 -11.18
CA LYS A 49 -24.67 -22.00 -12.49
C LYS A 49 -24.79 -20.50 -12.34
N TYR A 50 -25.60 -20.01 -11.39
CA TYR A 50 -25.71 -18.59 -11.09
C TYR A 50 -24.37 -18.03 -10.61
N VAL A 51 -23.74 -18.64 -9.60
CA VAL A 51 -22.41 -18.22 -9.09
C VAL A 51 -21.36 -18.20 -10.21
N LEU A 52 -21.30 -19.26 -11.02
CA LEU A 52 -20.34 -19.36 -12.13
C LEU A 52 -20.48 -18.20 -13.13
N LYS A 53 -21.71 -17.78 -13.44
CA LYS A 53 -21.95 -16.66 -14.37
C LYS A 53 -21.41 -15.32 -13.87
N TYR A 54 -21.35 -15.09 -12.56
CA TYR A 54 -20.72 -13.89 -11.99
C TYR A 54 -19.19 -14.00 -12.05
N ASP A 55 -18.67 -15.19 -11.74
CA ASP A 55 -17.23 -15.46 -11.79
C ASP A 55 -16.69 -15.37 -13.23
N ASP A 56 -17.48 -15.75 -14.25
CA ASP A 56 -17.09 -15.65 -15.66
C ASP A 56 -16.72 -14.21 -16.06
N VAL A 57 -17.47 -13.21 -15.56
CA VAL A 57 -17.20 -11.79 -15.84
C VAL A 57 -15.84 -11.37 -15.27
N MET A 58 -15.55 -11.75 -14.03
CA MET A 58 -14.27 -11.49 -13.38
C MET A 58 -13.14 -12.20 -14.12
N ASN A 59 -13.38 -13.44 -14.54
CA ASN A 59 -12.39 -14.28 -15.20
C ASN A 59 -12.01 -13.72 -16.58
N ASP A 60 -12.97 -13.18 -17.33
CA ASP A 60 -12.70 -12.58 -18.63
C ASP A 60 -11.89 -11.28 -18.48
N GLN A 61 -12.26 -10.39 -17.55
CA GLN A 61 -11.47 -9.19 -17.24
C GLN A 61 -10.05 -9.55 -16.75
N ARG A 62 -9.96 -10.56 -15.88
CA ARG A 62 -8.69 -11.08 -15.37
C ARG A 62 -7.77 -11.50 -16.52
N LYS A 63 -8.27 -12.28 -17.49
CA LYS A 63 -7.45 -12.73 -18.62
C LYS A 63 -6.85 -11.54 -19.37
N VAL A 64 -7.65 -10.52 -19.67
CA VAL A 64 -7.18 -9.31 -20.36
C VAL A 64 -6.06 -8.62 -19.58
N ILE A 65 -6.25 -8.40 -18.26
CA ILE A 65 -5.24 -7.72 -17.43
C ILE A 65 -3.96 -8.55 -17.29
N PHE A 66 -4.08 -9.87 -17.10
CA PHE A 66 -2.90 -10.72 -16.97
C PHE A 66 -2.16 -10.89 -18.30
N GLU A 67 -2.85 -10.92 -19.43
CA GLU A 67 -2.25 -10.90 -20.77
C GLU A 67 -1.46 -9.61 -20.98
N GLN A 68 -2.09 -8.44 -20.79
CA GLN A 68 -1.39 -7.15 -20.85
C GLN A 68 -0.19 -7.09 -19.91
N ARG A 69 -0.33 -7.58 -18.68
CA ARG A 69 0.76 -7.60 -17.70
C ARG A 69 1.93 -8.48 -18.16
N ILE A 70 1.65 -9.64 -18.76
CA ILE A 70 2.69 -10.53 -19.30
C ILE A 70 3.39 -9.87 -20.48
N ASP A 71 2.63 -9.22 -21.36
CA ASP A 71 3.17 -8.52 -22.53
C ASP A 71 4.12 -7.39 -22.10
N ILE A 72 3.68 -6.52 -21.18
CA ILE A 72 4.50 -5.45 -20.60
C ILE A 72 5.76 -6.02 -19.92
N MET A 73 5.64 -7.15 -19.23
CA MET A 73 6.81 -7.80 -18.60
C MET A 73 7.79 -8.37 -19.64
N GLY A 74 7.29 -8.88 -20.76
CA GLY A 74 8.09 -9.48 -21.83
C GLY A 74 8.78 -8.46 -22.74
N GLU A 75 8.21 -7.26 -22.86
CA GLU A 75 8.78 -6.17 -23.69
C GLU A 75 9.98 -5.49 -23.01
N GLU A 76 11.03 -5.19 -23.78
CA GLU A 76 12.19 -4.42 -23.31
C GLU A 76 11.91 -2.91 -23.34
N ASP A 77 11.02 -2.45 -24.23
CA ASP A 77 10.71 -1.05 -24.45
C ASP A 77 9.19 -0.88 -24.55
N VAL A 78 8.63 -0.07 -23.65
CA VAL A 78 7.19 0.23 -23.56
C VAL A 78 6.89 1.69 -23.90
N SER A 79 7.87 2.42 -24.44
CA SER A 79 7.77 3.86 -24.72
C SER A 79 6.65 4.18 -25.72
N GLU A 80 6.45 3.37 -26.76
CA GLU A 80 5.35 3.53 -27.72
C GLU A 80 3.98 3.41 -27.04
N THR A 81 3.84 2.45 -26.11
CA THR A 81 2.61 2.27 -25.32
C THR A 81 2.36 3.49 -24.44
N VAL A 82 3.39 3.98 -23.73
CA VAL A 82 3.29 5.15 -22.86
C VAL A 82 3.00 6.43 -23.65
N GLU A 83 3.63 6.61 -24.81
CA GLU A 83 3.34 7.70 -25.74
C GLU A 83 1.88 7.67 -26.20
N GLY A 84 1.39 6.50 -26.63
CA GLY A 84 -0.02 6.31 -26.99
C GLY A 84 -0.97 6.65 -25.84
N MET A 85 -0.65 6.23 -24.62
CA MET A 85 -1.42 6.59 -23.41
C MET A 85 -1.41 8.10 -23.17
N ARG A 86 -0.25 8.75 -23.29
CA ARG A 86 -0.07 10.19 -23.10
C ARG A 86 -0.89 11.01 -24.09
N HIS A 87 -0.87 10.63 -25.37
CA HIS A 87 -1.66 11.28 -26.42
C HIS A 87 -3.15 11.02 -26.27
N GLN A 88 -3.54 9.81 -25.86
CA GLN A 88 -4.94 9.47 -25.63
C GLN A 88 -5.54 10.29 -24.48
N VAL A 89 -4.84 10.44 -23.35
CA VAL A 89 -5.29 11.28 -22.23
C VAL A 89 -5.49 12.72 -22.70
N LEU A 90 -4.56 13.24 -23.49
CA LEU A 90 -4.67 14.58 -24.05
C LEU A 90 -5.90 14.73 -24.95
N GLN A 91 -6.12 13.75 -25.83
CA GLN A 91 -7.29 13.73 -26.72
C GLN A 91 -8.60 13.70 -25.93
N GLU A 92 -8.68 12.86 -24.90
CA GLU A 92 -9.85 12.74 -24.02
C GLU A 92 -10.12 14.09 -23.31
N LEU A 93 -9.09 14.75 -22.77
CA LEU A 93 -9.21 16.07 -22.13
C LEU A 93 -9.66 17.16 -23.10
N VAL A 94 -9.09 17.22 -24.31
CA VAL A 94 -9.50 18.19 -25.34
C VAL A 94 -10.95 17.94 -25.75
N THR A 95 -11.34 16.69 -25.97
CA THR A 95 -12.72 16.34 -26.37
C THR A 95 -13.73 16.74 -25.29
N GLU A 96 -13.38 16.56 -24.01
CA GLU A 96 -14.24 16.92 -22.88
C GLU A 96 -14.42 18.44 -22.75
N HIS A 97 -13.36 19.23 -22.96
CA HIS A 97 -13.37 20.67 -22.69
C HIS A 97 -13.60 21.54 -23.94
N VAL A 98 -13.28 21.02 -25.11
CA VAL A 98 -13.37 21.66 -26.44
C VAL A 98 -14.05 20.67 -27.40
N PRO A 99 -15.38 20.46 -27.29
CA PRO A 99 -16.07 19.50 -28.14
C PRO A 99 -16.11 19.98 -29.60
N GLU A 100 -15.87 19.06 -30.55
CA GLU A 100 -15.80 19.35 -32.01
C GLU A 100 -17.03 20.10 -32.56
N ASN A 101 -18.21 19.85 -31.99
CA ASN A 101 -19.48 20.44 -32.46
C ASN A 101 -19.95 21.65 -31.62
N ALA A 102 -19.15 22.10 -30.66
CA ALA A 102 -19.49 23.21 -29.78
C ALA A 102 -18.93 24.53 -30.31
N TYR A 103 -19.68 25.62 -30.09
CA TYR A 103 -19.19 26.97 -30.38
C TYR A 103 -18.07 27.36 -29.40
N ALA A 104 -17.15 28.22 -29.81
CA ALA A 104 -16.02 28.66 -28.98
C ALA A 104 -16.44 29.25 -27.61
N GLU A 105 -17.62 29.86 -27.55
CA GLU A 105 -18.20 30.40 -26.30
C GLU A 105 -18.58 29.32 -25.28
N GLN A 106 -18.75 28.07 -25.73
CA GLN A 106 -19.12 26.92 -24.90
C GLN A 106 -17.89 26.12 -24.43
N TRP A 107 -16.69 26.48 -24.88
CA TRP A 107 -15.47 25.79 -24.50
C TRP A 107 -15.10 26.08 -23.05
N ASN A 108 -14.72 25.03 -22.31
CA ASN A 108 -14.22 25.13 -20.96
C ASN A 108 -12.69 25.22 -20.94
N ILE A 109 -12.15 26.36 -21.41
CA ILE A 109 -10.70 26.56 -21.52
C ILE A 109 -10.01 26.61 -20.14
N GLU A 110 -10.69 27.16 -19.13
CA GLU A 110 -10.16 27.20 -17.76
C GLU A 110 -10.01 25.79 -17.16
N GLY A 111 -11.00 24.92 -17.39
CA GLY A 111 -10.92 23.50 -17.00
C GLY A 111 -9.79 22.78 -17.73
N LEU A 112 -9.65 22.99 -19.05
CA LEU A 112 -8.58 22.38 -19.84
C LEU A 112 -7.21 22.81 -19.32
N LYS A 113 -7.00 24.11 -19.10
CA LYS A 113 -5.75 24.65 -18.55
C LYS A 113 -5.43 24.08 -17.17
N THR A 114 -6.43 23.98 -16.31
CA THR A 114 -6.28 23.39 -14.98
C THR A 114 -5.83 21.93 -15.08
N LYS A 115 -6.49 21.14 -15.93
CA LYS A 115 -6.14 19.72 -16.14
C LYS A 115 -4.78 19.52 -16.78
N ILE A 116 -4.41 20.34 -17.76
CA ILE A 116 -3.07 20.29 -18.36
C ILE A 116 -1.99 20.60 -17.32
N LYS A 117 -2.22 21.57 -16.44
CA LYS A 117 -1.31 21.85 -15.33
C LYS A 117 -1.26 20.71 -14.31
N GLU A 118 -2.40 20.13 -13.94
CA GLU A 118 -2.48 19.03 -12.97
C GLU A 118 -1.85 17.73 -13.45
N ILE A 119 -1.97 17.38 -14.73
CA ILE A 119 -1.54 16.09 -15.28
C ILE A 119 -0.16 16.21 -15.93
N TYR A 120 0.09 17.28 -16.68
CA TYR A 120 1.32 17.45 -17.44
C TYR A 120 2.29 18.44 -16.80
N ASP A 121 1.90 19.16 -15.75
CA ASP A 121 2.72 20.20 -15.10
C ASP A 121 3.27 21.22 -16.12
N LEU A 122 2.36 21.69 -16.99
CA LEU A 122 2.64 22.68 -18.02
C LEU A 122 1.72 23.90 -17.84
N ASP A 123 2.31 25.09 -17.76
CA ASP A 123 1.58 26.36 -17.74
C ASP A 123 1.56 26.95 -19.16
N LEU A 124 0.58 26.52 -19.95
CA LEU A 124 0.46 26.90 -21.36
C LEU A 124 -0.55 28.04 -21.55
N PRO A 125 -0.32 28.95 -22.51
CA PRO A 125 -1.23 30.05 -22.80
C PRO A 125 -2.43 29.60 -23.66
N ILE A 126 -3.16 28.57 -23.21
CA ILE A 126 -4.28 27.95 -23.95
C ILE A 126 -5.41 28.97 -24.22
N GLU A 127 -5.64 29.89 -23.27
CA GLU A 127 -6.57 31.01 -23.42
C GLU A 127 -6.24 31.90 -24.63
N LYS A 128 -4.94 32.10 -24.91
CA LYS A 128 -4.51 32.89 -26.07
C LYS A 128 -4.76 32.13 -27.36
N TRP A 129 -4.49 30.84 -27.38
CA TRP A 129 -4.74 29.99 -28.55
C TRP A 129 -6.24 29.92 -28.86
N ALA A 130 -7.08 29.70 -27.86
CA ALA A 130 -8.54 29.65 -28.07
C ALA A 130 -9.14 30.96 -28.60
N ALA A 131 -8.45 32.10 -28.42
CA ALA A 131 -8.89 33.41 -28.91
C ALA A 131 -8.41 33.72 -30.35
N GLU A 132 -7.58 32.88 -30.97
CA GLU A 132 -7.11 33.10 -32.34
C GLU A 132 -8.22 32.79 -33.38
N GLU A 133 -8.30 33.60 -34.44
CA GLU A 133 -9.28 33.39 -35.51
C GLU A 133 -9.00 32.09 -36.27
N GLY A 134 -10.01 31.24 -36.38
CA GLY A 134 -9.95 29.99 -37.15
C GLY A 134 -9.36 28.79 -36.40
N ILE A 135 -9.17 28.88 -35.07
CA ILE A 135 -8.81 27.73 -34.25
C ILE A 135 -10.01 26.80 -34.04
N ALA A 136 -9.79 25.49 -34.21
CA ALA A 136 -10.70 24.42 -33.79
C ALA A 136 -10.00 23.50 -32.79
N ASP A 137 -10.70 22.43 -32.38
CA ASP A 137 -10.20 21.43 -31.45
C ASP A 137 -8.92 20.75 -31.96
N GLN A 138 -8.82 20.52 -33.27
CA GLN A 138 -7.68 19.85 -33.88
C GLN A 138 -6.39 20.66 -33.71
N GLU A 139 -6.42 21.98 -33.96
CA GLU A 139 -5.25 22.84 -33.79
C GLU A 139 -4.83 22.96 -32.33
N ILE A 140 -5.79 23.01 -31.40
CA ILE A 140 -5.50 23.01 -29.96
C ILE A 140 -4.83 21.69 -29.58
N ARG A 141 -5.36 20.56 -30.05
CA ARG A 141 -4.79 19.23 -29.80
C ARG A 141 -3.37 19.12 -30.33
N GLU A 142 -3.13 19.50 -31.58
CA GLU A 142 -1.80 19.43 -32.21
C GLU A 142 -0.76 20.29 -31.46
N ARG A 143 -1.14 21.51 -31.04
CA ARG A 143 -0.26 22.38 -30.25
C ARG A 143 0.05 21.77 -28.88
N LEU A 144 -0.98 21.27 -28.20
CA LEU A 144 -0.82 20.63 -26.89
C LEU A 144 0.04 19.37 -26.97
N THR A 145 -0.19 18.49 -27.96
CA THR A 145 0.63 17.30 -28.20
C THR A 145 2.10 17.68 -28.35
N LYS A 146 2.40 18.70 -29.17
CA LYS A 146 3.77 19.16 -29.39
C LYS A 146 4.45 19.65 -28.10
N GLU A 147 3.76 20.45 -27.28
CA GLU A 147 4.34 20.95 -26.02
C GLU A 147 4.51 19.83 -24.98
N VAL A 148 3.57 18.89 -24.93
CA VAL A 148 3.64 17.72 -24.05
C VAL A 148 4.79 16.79 -24.43
N ASP A 149 4.96 16.51 -25.73
CA ASP A 149 6.07 15.67 -26.20
C ASP A 149 7.42 16.37 -26.00
N ALA A 150 7.49 17.69 -26.22
CA ALA A 150 8.69 18.47 -25.92
C ALA A 150 9.06 18.42 -24.42
N LYS A 151 8.07 18.43 -23.51
CA LYS A 151 8.34 18.23 -22.08
C LYS A 151 8.81 16.81 -21.78
N ALA A 152 8.22 15.79 -22.39
CA ALA A 152 8.65 14.41 -22.22
C ALA A 152 10.12 14.24 -22.68
N ASP A 153 10.49 14.80 -23.83
CA ASP A 153 11.88 14.82 -24.32
C ASP A 153 12.82 15.55 -23.34
N ALA A 154 12.39 16.69 -22.80
CA ALA A 154 13.18 17.44 -21.82
C ALA A 154 13.40 16.66 -20.50
N ILE A 155 12.42 15.86 -20.06
CA ILE A 155 12.57 14.97 -18.90
C ILE A 155 13.66 13.93 -19.18
N VAL A 156 13.66 13.33 -20.37
CA VAL A 156 14.67 12.35 -20.79
C VAL A 156 16.08 12.97 -20.80
N GLU A 157 16.23 14.17 -21.36
CA GLU A 157 17.50 14.90 -21.37
C GLU A 157 17.99 15.25 -19.97
N THR A 158 17.08 15.70 -19.10
CA THR A 158 17.40 16.04 -17.71
C THR A 158 17.84 14.82 -16.93
N LEU A 159 17.11 13.71 -17.03
CA LEU A 159 17.45 12.44 -16.41
C LEU A 159 18.83 11.94 -16.85
N GLY A 160 19.12 12.01 -18.15
CA GLY A 160 20.43 11.65 -18.68
C GLY A 160 21.57 12.51 -18.14
N SER A 161 21.33 13.82 -18.04
CA SER A 161 22.30 14.79 -17.53
C SER A 161 22.57 14.60 -16.02
N GLU A 162 21.52 14.35 -15.24
CA GLU A 162 21.59 14.01 -13.81
C GLU A 162 22.45 12.75 -13.59
N VAL A 163 22.20 11.68 -14.37
CA VAL A 163 22.96 10.43 -14.28
C VAL A 163 24.43 10.65 -14.61
N LEU A 164 24.74 11.48 -15.62
CA LEU A 164 26.13 11.82 -15.97
C LEU A 164 26.82 12.67 -14.89
N ASN A 165 26.13 13.62 -14.28
CA ASN A 165 26.65 14.36 -13.14
C ASN A 165 26.95 13.42 -11.96
N GLY A 166 26.04 12.48 -11.68
CA GLY A 166 26.24 11.42 -10.71
C GLY A 166 27.45 10.54 -11.05
N TYR A 167 27.66 10.21 -12.32
CA TYR A 167 28.81 9.45 -12.79
C TYR A 167 30.14 10.19 -12.55
N GLU A 168 30.21 11.49 -12.87
CA GLU A 168 31.42 12.29 -12.60
C GLU A 168 31.69 12.43 -11.10
N ASN A 169 30.64 12.61 -10.29
CA ASN A 169 30.75 12.61 -8.82
C ASN A 169 31.28 11.25 -8.31
N ALA A 170 30.73 10.15 -8.81
CA ALA A 170 31.15 8.79 -8.47
C ALA A 170 32.62 8.51 -8.86
N LYS A 171 33.04 9.00 -10.02
CA LYS A 171 34.44 8.93 -10.47
C LYS A 171 35.37 9.75 -9.58
N SER A 172 34.94 10.92 -9.11
CA SER A 172 35.71 11.73 -8.16
C SER A 172 35.85 11.04 -6.79
N LEU A 173 34.79 10.34 -6.35
CA LEU A 173 34.76 9.60 -5.09
C LEU A 173 35.67 8.36 -5.15
N THR A 174 35.59 7.59 -6.23
CA THR A 174 36.45 6.42 -6.45
C THR A 174 37.92 6.81 -6.57
N ALA A 175 38.23 7.87 -7.31
CA ALA A 175 39.59 8.40 -7.40
C ALA A 175 40.16 8.84 -6.03
N PHE A 176 39.30 9.39 -5.15
CA PHE A 176 39.69 9.73 -3.79
C PHE A 176 40.01 8.50 -2.94
N VAL A 177 39.14 7.48 -2.96
CA VAL A 177 39.41 6.22 -2.25
C VAL A 177 40.69 5.57 -2.78
N ASP A 178 40.90 5.57 -4.10
CA ASP A 178 42.12 5.04 -4.72
C ASP A 178 43.38 5.82 -4.34
N SER A 179 43.26 7.13 -4.05
CA SER A 179 44.38 7.95 -3.59
C SER A 179 44.80 7.67 -2.13
N GLN A 180 43.96 6.96 -1.37
CA GLN A 180 44.19 6.63 0.05
C GLN A 180 44.30 5.11 0.25
N PRO A 181 45.54 4.55 0.31
CA PRO A 181 45.75 3.10 0.37
C PRO A 181 45.07 2.42 1.57
N GLU A 182 45.06 3.09 2.72
CA GLU A 182 44.42 2.58 3.95
C GLU A 182 42.90 2.53 3.81
N LEU A 183 42.28 3.59 3.26
CA LEU A 183 40.84 3.65 3.01
C LEU A 183 40.41 2.61 1.98
N LYS A 184 41.18 2.44 0.90
CA LYS A 184 40.94 1.43 -0.13
C LYS A 184 40.96 0.01 0.45
N ALA A 185 41.97 -0.32 1.26
CA ALA A 185 42.08 -1.62 1.89
C ALA A 185 40.91 -1.92 2.84
N LEU A 186 40.36 -0.90 3.50
CA LEU A 186 39.17 -1.02 4.34
C LEU A 186 37.88 -1.22 3.51
N MET A 187 37.77 -0.55 2.36
CA MET A 187 36.62 -0.70 1.45
C MET A 187 36.54 -2.07 0.75
N GLU A 188 37.67 -2.77 0.61
CA GLU A 188 37.75 -4.11 -0.02
C GLU A 188 37.47 -5.26 0.95
N GLN A 189 37.42 -5.01 2.26
CA GLN A 189 37.14 -6.00 3.30
C GLN A 189 35.64 -6.08 3.63
N GLU A 190 35.21 -7.20 4.23
CA GLU A 190 33.82 -7.31 4.71
C GLU A 190 33.53 -6.24 5.79
N PRO A 191 32.35 -5.58 5.72
CA PRO A 191 31.99 -4.53 6.66
C PRO A 191 31.83 -5.11 8.06
N THR A 192 32.78 -4.78 8.93
CA THR A 192 32.69 -5.01 10.38
C THR A 192 32.50 -3.67 11.09
N GLN A 193 31.90 -3.69 12.28
CA GLN A 193 31.66 -2.46 13.06
C GLN A 193 32.95 -1.64 13.24
N GLN A 194 34.07 -2.29 13.55
CA GLN A 194 35.38 -1.63 13.68
C GLN A 194 35.90 -1.04 12.36
N SER A 195 35.67 -1.72 11.23
CA SER A 195 36.07 -1.18 9.92
C SER A 195 35.31 0.10 9.59
N VAL A 196 34.00 0.14 9.86
CA VAL A 196 33.12 1.29 9.61
C VAL A 196 33.52 2.48 10.47
N GLU A 197 33.80 2.27 11.76
CA GLU A 197 34.32 3.30 12.67
C GLU A 197 35.64 3.90 12.16
N THR A 198 36.56 3.02 11.71
CA THR A 198 37.86 3.42 11.17
C THR A 198 37.73 4.25 9.89
N ILE A 199 36.79 3.87 9.01
CA ILE A 199 36.44 4.64 7.81
C ILE A 199 35.95 6.04 8.21
N GLY A 200 35.03 6.13 9.17
CA GLY A 200 34.53 7.40 9.68
C GLY A 200 35.64 8.32 10.17
N HIS A 201 36.56 7.79 10.98
CA HIS A 201 37.72 8.56 11.46
C HIS A 201 38.65 9.00 10.32
N ALA A 202 38.91 8.15 9.32
CA ALA A 202 39.73 8.48 8.16
C ALA A 202 39.10 9.61 7.32
N ILE A 203 37.78 9.58 7.14
CA ILE A 203 37.04 10.64 6.43
C ILE A 203 37.10 11.97 7.19
N LEU A 204 36.88 11.95 8.50
CA LEU A 204 36.97 13.14 9.35
C LEU A 204 38.37 13.78 9.32
N ALA A 205 39.42 12.96 9.30
CA ALA A 205 40.80 13.43 9.19
C ALA A 205 41.13 14.04 7.81
N SER A 206 40.42 13.65 6.75
CA SER A 206 40.66 14.11 5.38
C SER A 206 40.18 15.55 5.10
N GLY A 207 39.35 16.13 5.98
CA GLY A 207 38.92 17.52 5.90
C GLY A 207 37.89 17.85 4.81
N ARG A 208 37.25 16.86 4.16
CA ARG A 208 36.12 17.12 3.25
C ARG A 208 34.90 17.62 4.03
N SER A 209 34.40 18.78 3.63
CA SER A 209 33.17 19.40 4.18
C SER A 209 31.87 18.84 3.60
N GLU A 210 31.95 17.97 2.59
CA GLU A 210 30.81 17.37 1.88
C GLU A 210 30.12 16.26 2.68
N ILE A 211 30.73 15.79 3.77
CA ILE A 211 30.18 14.81 4.71
C ILE A 211 30.09 15.49 6.07
N ARG A 212 29.31 16.57 6.15
CA ARG A 212 28.99 17.26 7.40
C ARG A 212 27.63 16.78 7.89
N VAL A 213 27.63 15.89 8.88
CA VAL A 213 26.50 15.79 9.80
C VAL A 213 26.45 17.13 10.55
N ASN A 214 25.42 17.92 10.33
CA ASN A 214 25.32 19.26 10.90
C ASN A 214 25.12 19.21 12.43
N GLY A 215 25.77 20.11 13.16
CA GLY A 215 25.30 20.59 14.48
C GLY A 215 26.08 20.18 15.74
N ALA A 216 27.15 19.39 15.66
CA ALA A 216 27.78 18.84 16.86
C ALA A 216 29.18 19.44 17.16
N ALA A 217 29.49 19.66 18.43
CA ALA A 217 30.82 20.12 18.87
C ALA A 217 31.90 19.11 18.43
N ALA A 218 33.17 19.52 18.31
CA ALA A 218 34.24 18.63 17.86
C ALA A 218 34.37 17.30 18.67
N GLU A 219 33.84 17.27 19.90
CA GLU A 219 33.77 16.09 20.77
C GLU A 219 32.63 15.11 20.37
N ASP A 220 31.55 15.58 19.74
CA ASP A 220 30.44 14.77 19.23
C ASP A 220 30.70 14.20 17.82
N ILE A 221 31.70 14.73 17.10
CA ILE A 221 32.04 14.27 15.75
C ILE A 221 32.69 12.88 15.79
N ALA A 222 33.46 12.58 16.85
CA ALA A 222 34.07 11.26 17.05
C ALA A 222 33.03 10.18 17.40
N SER A 223 31.96 10.52 18.13
CA SER A 223 30.88 9.58 18.45
C SER A 223 29.96 9.30 17.25
N GLN A 224 30.11 10.06 16.16
CA GLN A 224 29.38 9.88 14.90
C GLN A 224 30.21 9.18 13.81
N ALA A 225 31.45 8.78 14.08
CA ALA A 225 32.33 8.13 13.11
C ALA A 225 31.68 6.87 12.49
N ASP A 226 31.00 6.06 13.28
CA ASP A 226 30.25 4.89 12.79
C ASP A 226 29.20 5.26 11.72
N ARG A 227 28.42 6.32 11.96
CA ARG A 227 27.37 6.75 11.02
C ARG A 227 27.97 7.30 9.73
N ILE A 228 29.00 8.13 9.86
CA ILE A 228 29.74 8.72 8.74
C ILE A 228 30.39 7.62 7.90
N GLY A 229 31.04 6.66 8.55
CA GLY A 229 31.65 5.52 7.87
C GLY A 229 30.62 4.68 7.13
N PHE A 230 29.46 4.43 7.74
CA PHE A 230 28.40 3.64 7.11
C PHE A 230 27.79 4.36 5.91
N ALA A 231 27.47 5.65 6.06
CA ALA A 231 26.95 6.48 4.99
C ALA A 231 27.95 6.58 3.82
N PHE A 232 29.22 6.83 4.12
CA PHE A 232 30.27 6.90 3.11
C PHE A 232 30.48 5.56 2.39
N GLN A 233 30.52 4.45 3.13
CA GLN A 233 30.68 3.12 2.53
C GLN A 233 29.52 2.79 1.59
N ARG A 234 28.28 3.15 1.98
CA ARG A 234 27.11 3.03 1.11
C ARG A 234 27.25 3.89 -0.14
N GLN A 235 27.54 5.19 0.02
CA GLN A 235 27.74 6.12 -1.10
C GLN A 235 28.83 5.63 -2.07
N TYR A 236 29.93 5.06 -1.57
CA TYR A 236 30.99 4.49 -2.39
C TYR A 236 30.56 3.24 -3.17
N MET A 237 29.82 2.33 -2.53
CA MET A 237 29.28 1.15 -3.21
C MET A 237 28.26 1.54 -4.30
N ASP A 238 27.36 2.48 -3.99
CA ASP A 238 26.38 3.01 -4.93
C ASP A 238 27.08 3.72 -6.11
N ALA A 239 28.13 4.52 -5.83
CA ALA A 239 28.96 5.16 -6.85
C ALA A 239 29.65 4.14 -7.79
N ARG A 240 30.20 3.05 -7.24
CA ARG A 240 30.80 1.99 -8.06
C ARG A 240 29.77 1.28 -8.93
N GLY A 241 28.58 1.02 -8.40
CA GLY A 241 27.47 0.45 -9.17
C GLY A 241 27.06 1.36 -10.32
N LEU A 242 26.85 2.64 -10.04
CA LEU A 242 26.50 3.65 -11.05
C LEU A 242 27.56 3.75 -12.16
N MET A 243 28.84 3.74 -11.80
CA MET A 243 29.93 3.74 -12.77
C MET A 243 29.90 2.51 -13.68
N ALA A 244 29.74 1.31 -13.11
CA ALA A 244 29.67 0.07 -13.87
C ALA A 244 28.47 0.06 -14.83
N ASP A 245 27.31 0.54 -14.38
CA ASP A 245 26.10 0.65 -15.20
C ASP A 245 26.30 1.59 -16.40
N VAL A 246 26.79 2.82 -16.15
CA VAL A 246 27.00 3.80 -17.22
C VAL A 246 28.06 3.31 -18.21
N GLU A 247 29.13 2.68 -17.72
CA GLU A 247 30.17 2.10 -18.58
C GLU A 247 29.65 0.93 -19.43
N SER A 248 28.74 0.12 -18.88
CA SER A 248 28.09 -0.98 -19.62
C SER A 248 27.20 -0.49 -20.78
N THR A 249 26.65 0.73 -20.65
CA THR A 249 25.81 1.36 -21.68
C THR A 249 26.63 1.79 -22.90
N GLY A 250 27.95 1.99 -22.75
CA GLY A 250 28.89 2.29 -23.83
C GLY A 250 28.78 3.68 -24.47
N SER A 251 27.74 4.46 -24.12
CA SER A 251 27.52 5.83 -24.58
C SER A 251 27.56 6.82 -23.43
N ARG A 252 28.13 8.00 -23.70
CA ARG A 252 28.13 9.17 -22.79
C ARG A 252 27.19 10.28 -23.27
N ASN A 253 26.27 9.95 -24.18
CA ASN A 253 25.25 10.89 -24.63
C ASN A 253 24.13 10.97 -23.57
N PRO A 254 23.81 12.17 -23.02
CA PRO A 254 22.72 12.33 -22.06
C PRO A 254 21.40 11.72 -22.56
N VAL A 255 21.06 11.92 -23.84
CA VAL A 255 19.79 11.45 -24.41
C VAL A 255 19.70 9.93 -24.39
N GLU A 256 20.77 9.21 -24.74
CA GLU A 256 20.75 7.74 -24.80
C GLU A 256 20.69 7.11 -23.40
N ILE A 257 21.42 7.70 -22.45
CA ILE A 257 21.36 7.29 -21.04
C ILE A 257 19.95 7.55 -20.48
N GLY A 258 19.41 8.75 -20.73
CA GLY A 258 18.05 9.11 -20.35
C GLY A 258 17.02 8.16 -20.92
N LYS A 259 17.12 7.81 -22.21
CA LYS A 259 16.22 6.85 -22.88
C LYS A 259 16.28 5.46 -22.27
N SER A 260 17.47 4.96 -21.92
CA SER A 260 17.57 3.66 -21.25
C SER A 260 16.90 3.69 -19.88
N ARG A 261 17.17 4.74 -19.09
CA ARG A 261 16.64 4.85 -17.72
C ARG A 261 15.14 5.12 -17.70
N ILE A 262 14.62 5.94 -18.62
CA ILE A 262 13.18 6.24 -18.68
C ILE A 262 12.38 4.99 -19.04
N ARG A 263 12.89 4.10 -19.90
CA ARG A 263 12.23 2.82 -20.24
C ARG A 263 11.99 1.95 -19.02
N ASP A 264 13.01 1.83 -18.17
CA ASP A 264 12.91 1.05 -16.92
C ASP A 264 11.86 1.68 -15.98
N ILE A 265 11.86 3.02 -15.88
CA ILE A 265 10.91 3.77 -15.06
C ILE A 265 9.49 3.62 -15.61
N GLU A 266 9.29 3.79 -16.92
CA GLU A 266 8.01 3.63 -17.61
C GLU A 266 7.42 2.26 -17.37
N LYS A 267 8.22 1.20 -17.56
CA LYS A 267 7.80 -0.18 -17.31
C LYS A 267 7.43 -0.41 -15.84
N MET A 268 8.24 0.10 -14.91
CA MET A 268 7.96 0.00 -13.47
C MET A 268 6.66 0.71 -13.10
N VAL A 269 6.49 1.96 -13.53
CA VAL A 269 5.31 2.79 -13.25
C VAL A 269 4.06 2.16 -13.85
N LEU A 270 4.12 1.68 -15.09
CA LEU A 270 3.00 1.04 -15.77
C LEU A 270 2.57 -0.25 -15.05
N LEU A 271 3.50 -1.15 -14.72
CA LEU A 271 3.20 -2.38 -13.99
C LEU A 271 2.64 -2.11 -12.59
N GLN A 272 3.25 -1.17 -11.86
CA GLN A 272 2.79 -0.81 -10.52
C GLN A 272 1.39 -0.17 -10.55
N GLY A 273 1.14 0.72 -11.51
CA GLY A 273 -0.16 1.35 -11.74
C GLY A 273 -1.24 0.31 -12.07
N LEU A 274 -0.94 -0.62 -12.98
CA LEU A 274 -1.84 -1.71 -13.35
C LEU A 274 -2.18 -2.60 -12.15
N ASP A 275 -1.16 -3.06 -11.40
CA ASP A 275 -1.34 -3.94 -10.24
C ASP A 275 -2.08 -3.24 -9.08
N HIS A 276 -1.90 -1.93 -8.92
CA HIS A 276 -2.64 -1.14 -7.93
C HIS A 276 -4.12 -1.00 -8.31
N LEU A 277 -4.41 -0.49 -9.51
CA LEU A 277 -5.78 -0.25 -9.96
C LEU A 277 -6.57 -1.54 -10.13
N TRP A 278 -5.92 -2.63 -10.56
CA TRP A 278 -6.57 -3.94 -10.62
C TRP A 278 -7.02 -4.42 -9.23
N ARG A 279 -6.21 -4.24 -8.19
CA ARG A 279 -6.61 -4.60 -6.82
C ARG A 279 -7.80 -3.77 -6.33
N GLU A 280 -7.81 -2.48 -6.61
CA GLU A 280 -8.94 -1.60 -6.27
C GLU A 280 -10.21 -2.00 -7.02
N HIS A 281 -10.08 -2.36 -8.30
CA HIS A 281 -11.18 -2.83 -9.12
C HIS A 281 -11.77 -4.15 -8.61
N LEU A 282 -10.92 -5.11 -8.19
CA LEU A 282 -11.38 -6.35 -7.57
C LEU A 282 -12.25 -6.09 -6.32
N VAL A 283 -11.83 -5.16 -5.46
CA VAL A 283 -12.60 -4.75 -4.29
C VAL A 283 -13.92 -4.08 -4.69
N THR A 284 -13.89 -3.21 -5.70
CA THR A 284 -15.07 -2.52 -6.21
C THR A 284 -16.09 -3.51 -6.80
N LEU A 285 -15.64 -4.51 -7.55
CA LEU A 285 -16.52 -5.56 -8.09
C LEU A 285 -17.08 -6.49 -7.02
N GLU A 286 -16.34 -6.76 -5.95
CA GLU A 286 -16.90 -7.47 -4.80
C GLU A 286 -18.04 -6.69 -4.15
N HIS A 287 -17.87 -5.38 -3.94
CA HIS A 287 -18.94 -4.52 -3.43
C HIS A 287 -20.14 -4.49 -4.37
N LEU A 288 -19.91 -4.35 -5.68
CA LEU A 288 -20.97 -4.38 -6.69
C LEU A 288 -21.75 -5.70 -6.62
N ARG A 289 -21.06 -6.83 -6.54
CA ARG A 289 -21.66 -8.17 -6.44
C ARG A 289 -22.58 -8.31 -5.23
N GLN A 290 -22.22 -7.70 -4.09
CA GLN A 290 -23.02 -7.74 -2.87
C GLN A 290 -24.32 -6.93 -2.99
N VAL A 291 -24.29 -5.80 -3.73
CA VAL A 291 -25.45 -4.89 -3.83
C VAL A 291 -26.33 -5.14 -5.07
N ILE A 292 -25.82 -5.79 -6.11
CA ILE A 292 -26.53 -5.90 -7.39
C ILE A 292 -27.86 -6.67 -7.30
N GLY A 293 -28.00 -7.56 -6.30
CA GLY A 293 -29.24 -8.27 -6.03
C GLY A 293 -30.44 -7.34 -5.80
N PHE A 294 -30.22 -6.12 -5.28
CA PHE A 294 -31.28 -5.12 -5.09
C PHE A 294 -31.89 -4.62 -6.41
N ARG A 295 -31.22 -4.77 -7.56
CA ARG A 295 -31.78 -4.43 -8.88
C ARG A 295 -32.99 -5.29 -9.25
N SER A 296 -33.10 -6.49 -8.68
CA SER A 296 -34.24 -7.39 -8.91
C SER A 296 -35.57 -6.81 -8.42
N TYR A 297 -35.56 -5.92 -7.42
CA TYR A 297 -36.77 -5.21 -6.96
C TYR A 297 -37.37 -4.31 -8.05
N GLY A 298 -36.53 -3.82 -8.96
CA GLY A 298 -36.94 -3.05 -10.14
C GLY A 298 -37.27 -3.91 -11.37
N GLN A 299 -37.42 -5.23 -11.21
CA GLN A 299 -37.62 -6.19 -12.30
C GLN A 299 -36.49 -6.20 -13.35
N ARG A 300 -35.31 -5.70 -12.99
CA ARG A 300 -34.10 -5.80 -13.81
C ARG A 300 -33.34 -7.07 -13.45
N ASP A 301 -32.76 -7.73 -14.46
CA ASP A 301 -31.95 -8.93 -14.24
C ASP A 301 -30.60 -8.54 -13.61
N PRO A 302 -30.34 -8.91 -12.33
CA PRO A 302 -29.11 -8.51 -11.63
C PRO A 302 -27.84 -8.96 -12.33
N LEU A 303 -27.87 -10.06 -13.08
CA LEU A 303 -26.68 -10.55 -13.77
C LEU A 303 -26.30 -9.64 -14.95
N ASN A 304 -27.28 -9.15 -15.71
CA ASN A 304 -27.02 -8.29 -16.85
C ASN A 304 -26.58 -6.89 -16.39
N GLU A 305 -27.17 -6.40 -15.30
CA GLU A 305 -26.72 -5.16 -14.66
C GLU A 305 -25.29 -5.30 -14.13
N TYR A 306 -24.95 -6.41 -13.46
CA TYR A 306 -23.58 -6.70 -13.01
C TYR A 306 -22.57 -6.69 -14.16
N LYS A 307 -22.91 -7.33 -15.29
CA LYS A 307 -22.06 -7.35 -16.48
C LYS A 307 -21.84 -5.96 -17.05
N SER A 308 -22.89 -5.17 -17.16
CA SER A 308 -22.85 -3.84 -17.76
C SER A 308 -22.11 -2.85 -16.86
N GLU A 309 -22.48 -2.78 -15.57
CA GLU A 309 -21.79 -1.94 -14.59
C GLU A 309 -20.33 -2.37 -14.39
N GLY A 310 -20.07 -3.68 -14.35
CA GLY A 310 -18.71 -4.23 -14.22
C GLY A 310 -17.81 -3.93 -15.41
N PHE A 311 -18.36 -3.86 -16.63
CA PHE A 311 -17.62 -3.45 -17.82
C PHE A 311 -17.31 -1.95 -17.82
N LEU A 312 -18.28 -1.10 -17.45
CA LEU A 312 -18.05 0.35 -17.33
C LEU A 312 -16.99 0.69 -16.27
N LEU A 313 -17.01 0.00 -15.12
CA LEU A 313 -15.99 0.15 -14.09
C LEU A 313 -14.60 -0.27 -14.61
N PHE A 314 -14.54 -1.31 -15.44
CA PHE A 314 -13.30 -1.77 -16.05
C PHE A 314 -12.74 -0.77 -17.06
N GLU A 315 -13.58 -0.21 -17.94
CA GLU A 315 -13.16 0.86 -18.86
C GLU A 315 -12.67 2.10 -18.10
N ALA A 316 -13.38 2.49 -17.04
CA ALA A 316 -12.97 3.60 -16.17
C ALA A 316 -11.63 3.32 -15.47
N MET A 317 -11.37 2.07 -15.06
CA MET A 317 -10.09 1.67 -14.50
C MET A 317 -8.96 1.83 -15.53
N LEU A 318 -9.17 1.43 -16.78
CA LEU A 318 -8.17 1.59 -17.85
C LEU A 318 -7.91 3.08 -18.17
N ALA A 319 -8.95 3.92 -18.16
CA ALA A 319 -8.78 5.37 -18.31
C ALA A 319 -7.95 5.97 -17.17
N ARG A 320 -8.24 5.58 -15.91
CA ARG A 320 -7.45 5.99 -14.73
C ARG A 320 -6.01 5.50 -14.78
N LEU A 321 -5.76 4.32 -15.35
CA LEU A 321 -4.40 3.83 -15.57
C LEU A 321 -3.64 4.76 -16.52
N ARG A 322 -4.26 5.15 -17.64
CA ARG A 322 -3.65 6.09 -18.60
C ARG A 322 -3.34 7.44 -17.97
N GLU A 323 -4.31 8.03 -17.29
CA GLU A 323 -4.14 9.32 -16.62
C GLU A 323 -3.08 9.24 -15.50
N GLY A 324 -3.14 8.20 -14.65
CA GLY A 324 -2.23 8.03 -13.53
C GLY A 324 -0.77 7.78 -13.95
N VAL A 325 -0.55 6.92 -14.95
CA VAL A 325 0.79 6.67 -15.50
C VAL A 325 1.34 7.92 -16.17
N THR A 326 0.54 8.58 -17.02
CA THR A 326 0.95 9.83 -17.67
C THR A 326 1.29 10.90 -16.63
N GLY A 327 0.40 11.11 -15.67
CA GLY A 327 0.61 12.09 -14.60
C GLY A 327 1.88 11.83 -13.80
N GLN A 328 2.09 10.59 -13.35
CA GLN A 328 3.29 10.22 -12.58
C GLN A 328 4.57 10.46 -13.38
N LEU A 329 4.62 10.10 -14.66
CA LEU A 329 5.80 10.28 -15.51
C LEU A 329 6.08 11.77 -15.81
N MET A 330 5.05 12.57 -16.05
CA MET A 330 5.21 14.00 -16.34
C MET A 330 5.62 14.84 -15.12
N HIS A 331 5.43 14.30 -13.90
CA HIS A 331 5.77 14.93 -12.62
C HIS A 331 7.08 14.42 -12.00
N ILE A 332 7.87 13.61 -12.72
CA ILE A 332 9.14 13.13 -12.17
C ILE A 332 10.06 14.33 -11.94
N GLN A 333 10.28 14.66 -10.66
CA GLN A 333 11.27 15.63 -10.21
C GLN A 333 12.49 14.89 -9.69
N PHE A 334 13.64 15.12 -10.31
CA PHE A 334 14.91 14.64 -9.79
C PHE A 334 15.44 15.67 -8.80
N SER A 335 15.35 15.36 -7.51
CA SER A 335 16.01 16.13 -6.47
C SER A 335 17.40 15.53 -6.25
N ALA A 336 18.43 16.18 -6.80
CA ALA A 336 19.83 15.89 -6.47
C ALA A 336 20.18 16.25 -5.01
N THR A 337 19.30 16.97 -4.32
CA THR A 337 19.39 17.24 -2.89
C THR A 337 18.86 16.05 -2.10
N GLU A 338 19.77 15.37 -1.40
CA GLU A 338 19.48 14.49 -0.27
C GLU A 338 18.41 15.17 0.60
N PRO A 339 17.28 14.50 0.93
CA PRO A 339 16.38 15.04 1.94
C PRO A 339 17.25 15.37 3.15
N PRO A 340 17.18 16.58 3.74
CA PRO A 340 17.86 16.81 4.99
C PRO A 340 17.40 15.69 5.92
N ASP A 341 18.35 14.92 6.45
CA ASP A 341 18.08 13.89 7.45
C ASP A 341 17.07 14.51 8.41
N MET A 342 15.83 14.01 8.41
CA MET A 342 14.84 14.47 9.37
C MET A 342 15.48 14.21 10.71
N GLU A 343 15.93 15.28 11.36
CA GLU A 343 16.26 15.24 12.77
C GLU A 343 15.08 14.51 13.41
N PRO A 344 15.31 13.45 14.21
CA PRO A 344 14.23 12.94 15.04
C PRO A 344 13.83 14.11 15.92
N GLU A 345 12.81 14.86 15.48
CA GLU A 345 12.20 15.92 16.23
C GLU A 345 11.90 15.28 17.57
N GLU A 346 12.57 15.75 18.63
CA GLU A 346 12.38 15.18 19.96
C GLU A 346 10.88 15.27 20.23
N LEU A 347 10.20 14.12 20.08
CA LEU A 347 8.75 14.07 20.18
C LEU A 347 8.42 14.74 21.51
N PRO A 348 7.59 15.82 21.50
CA PRO A 348 7.27 16.50 22.74
C PRO A 348 6.78 15.44 23.74
N PRO A 349 7.21 15.51 25.00
CA PRO A 349 6.91 14.48 25.98
C PRO A 349 5.42 14.18 25.95
N MET A 350 5.05 12.92 25.68
CA MET A 350 3.64 12.53 25.57
C MET A 350 2.91 12.90 26.87
N GLN A 351 2.02 13.88 26.81
CA GLN A 351 1.14 14.25 27.91
C GLN A 351 -0.14 13.42 27.80
N ALA A 352 -0.45 12.67 28.85
CA ALA A 352 -1.69 11.92 28.93
C ALA A 352 -2.83 12.86 29.30
N HIS A 353 -3.80 13.02 28.41
CA HIS A 353 -5.04 13.78 28.66
C HIS A 353 -6.21 12.80 28.74
N HIS A 354 -7.04 12.90 29.78
CA HIS A 354 -8.31 12.18 29.86
C HIS A 354 -9.41 13.13 30.32
N ILE A 355 -10.02 13.80 29.35
CA ILE A 355 -11.12 14.75 29.59
C ILE A 355 -12.38 13.96 29.94
N ASN A 356 -12.91 14.21 31.14
CA ASN A 356 -14.15 13.58 31.57
C ASN A 356 -15.34 14.15 30.76
N PRO A 357 -16.14 13.31 30.07
CA PRO A 357 -17.24 13.76 29.20
C PRO A 357 -18.39 14.49 29.92
N LEU A 358 -18.50 14.36 31.25
CA LEU A 358 -19.59 14.92 32.05
C LEU A 358 -19.21 16.22 32.76
N THR A 359 -17.92 16.40 33.09
CA THR A 359 -17.44 17.58 33.83
C THR A 359 -16.55 18.49 33.00
N GLY A 360 -15.98 18.00 31.89
CA GLY A 360 -15.07 18.76 31.04
C GLY A 360 -13.69 18.99 31.65
N GLU A 361 -13.41 18.38 32.81
CA GLU A 361 -12.13 18.47 33.51
C GLU A 361 -11.20 17.33 33.08
N ASP A 362 -9.90 17.61 32.95
CA ASP A 362 -8.89 16.59 32.66
C ASP A 362 -8.49 15.85 33.94
N GLU A 363 -8.80 14.56 33.99
CA GLU A 363 -8.58 13.72 35.16
C GLU A 363 -7.09 13.48 35.47
N PHE A 364 -6.19 13.67 34.49
CA PHE A 364 -4.74 13.53 34.70
C PHE A 364 -4.08 14.81 35.21
N GLU A 365 -4.64 15.98 34.92
CA GLU A 365 -4.11 17.28 35.38
C GLU A 365 -4.23 17.42 36.91
N MET A 366 -5.30 16.86 37.49
CA MET A 366 -5.51 16.77 38.93
C MET A 366 -4.58 15.77 39.62
N ALA A 367 -4.09 14.75 38.90
CA ALA A 367 -3.17 13.76 39.46
C ALA A 367 -1.74 14.33 39.60
N ASP A 368 -1.29 15.11 38.62
CA ASP A 368 -0.01 15.82 38.69
C ASP A 368 -0.01 16.93 39.75
N ALA A 369 -1.13 17.64 39.94
CA ALA A 369 -1.28 18.60 41.03
C ALA A 369 -1.18 17.94 42.42
N VAL A 370 -1.74 16.74 42.59
CA VAL A 370 -1.68 15.95 43.84
C VAL A 370 -0.27 15.37 44.08
N LEU A 371 0.43 14.95 43.02
CA LEU A 371 1.82 14.48 43.12
C LEU A 371 2.81 15.64 43.40
N ALA A 372 2.57 16.82 42.81
CA ALA A 372 3.32 18.04 43.08
C ALA A 372 3.10 18.55 44.52
N ALA A 373 1.86 18.48 45.02
CA ALA A 373 1.52 18.85 46.40
C ALA A 373 2.02 17.85 47.47
N GLY A 374 2.53 16.68 47.06
CA GLY A 374 3.10 15.67 47.96
C GLY A 374 4.48 16.01 48.53
N ARG A 375 5.14 17.08 48.05
CA ARG A 375 6.45 17.54 48.56
C ARG A 375 6.30 18.68 49.57
N GLY A 376 5.73 18.36 50.74
CA GLY A 376 5.86 19.18 51.95
C GLY A 376 4.58 19.88 52.39
N GLY A 377 3.88 19.28 53.36
CA GLY A 377 2.75 19.92 54.05
C GLY A 377 1.84 18.89 54.73
N ALA A 378 1.54 19.10 56.00
CA ALA A 378 0.78 18.18 56.85
C ALA A 378 -0.62 17.84 56.27
N MET A 379 -0.96 16.56 56.30
CA MET A 379 -2.26 16.04 55.85
C MET A 379 -3.42 16.55 56.75
N PRO A 380 -4.49 17.16 56.20
CA PRO A 380 -5.75 17.26 56.92
C PRO A 380 -6.45 15.90 56.96
N ALA A 381 -7.20 15.66 58.04
CA ALA A 381 -7.79 14.38 58.39
C ALA A 381 -8.69 13.80 57.28
N ARG A 382 -8.42 12.55 56.90
CA ARG A 382 -9.30 11.73 56.04
C ARG A 382 -10.65 11.53 56.71
N GLU A 383 -11.73 11.92 56.05
CA GLU A 383 -13.04 11.30 56.27
C GLU A 383 -12.94 9.78 56.00
N PRO A 384 -13.68 8.94 56.74
CA PRO A 384 -13.57 7.50 56.60
C PRO A 384 -14.14 7.09 55.23
N LYS A 385 -13.24 6.79 54.28
CA LYS A 385 -13.60 6.05 53.07
C LYS A 385 -14.28 4.76 53.51
N ALA A 386 -15.53 4.57 53.10
CA ALA A 386 -16.22 3.30 53.20
C ALA A 386 -15.28 2.19 52.72
N GLU A 387 -15.09 1.18 53.55
CA GLU A 387 -14.20 0.07 53.24
C GLU A 387 -14.62 -0.55 51.90
N PRO A 388 -13.69 -0.71 50.93
CA PRO A 388 -13.98 -1.51 49.76
C PRO A 388 -14.27 -2.93 50.26
N LEU A 389 -15.41 -3.49 49.83
CA LEU A 389 -15.77 -4.89 50.04
C LEU A 389 -14.57 -5.77 49.66
N ARG A 390 -13.86 -6.25 50.68
CA ARG A 390 -12.78 -7.22 50.52
C ARG A 390 -13.41 -8.51 50.04
N VAL A 391 -13.38 -8.75 48.74
CA VAL A 391 -13.61 -10.08 48.18
C VAL A 391 -12.44 -10.95 48.66
N ARG A 392 -12.72 -11.76 49.68
CA ARG A 392 -11.92 -12.84 50.30
C ARG A 392 -10.39 -12.69 50.24
N ARG A 393 -9.82 -12.36 51.40
CA ARG A 393 -8.42 -12.60 51.76
C ARG A 393 -8.06 -14.06 51.40
N ALA A 394 -7.16 -14.27 50.45
CA ALA A 394 -6.58 -15.58 50.23
C ALA A 394 -5.87 -16.02 51.52
N GLU A 395 -6.27 -17.17 52.04
CA GLU A 395 -5.60 -17.83 53.15
C GLU A 395 -4.14 -18.07 52.79
N ALA A 396 -3.25 -18.08 53.80
CA ALA A 396 -1.84 -18.33 53.59
C ALA A 396 -1.66 -19.67 52.87
N VAL A 397 -1.02 -19.64 51.70
CA VAL A 397 -0.73 -20.84 50.88
C VAL A 397 0.18 -21.77 51.69
N ASP A 398 -0.32 -22.91 52.12
CA ASP A 398 0.47 -23.93 52.83
C ASP A 398 1.21 -24.80 51.80
N PRO A 399 2.55 -24.82 51.77
CA PRO A 399 3.34 -25.63 50.83
C PRO A 399 3.06 -27.13 50.85
N ASN A 400 2.40 -27.67 51.87
CA ASN A 400 2.10 -29.11 52.00
C ASN A 400 0.67 -29.51 51.64
N ASP A 401 -0.24 -28.54 51.39
CA ASP A 401 -1.63 -28.82 50.99
C ASP A 401 -1.99 -28.17 49.64
N PRO A 402 -2.05 -28.96 48.53
CA PRO A 402 -2.37 -28.48 47.19
C PRO A 402 -3.74 -27.79 47.06
N ALA A 403 -4.69 -28.05 47.95
CA ALA A 403 -6.02 -27.42 47.90
C ALA A 403 -5.97 -25.91 48.22
N THR A 404 -4.92 -25.47 48.93
CA THR A 404 -4.74 -24.08 49.37
C THR A 404 -4.02 -23.19 48.36
N TRP A 405 -3.48 -23.77 47.27
CA TRP A 405 -2.57 -23.07 46.34
C TRP A 405 -3.27 -22.16 45.32
N GLY A 406 -4.60 -22.22 45.21
CA GLY A 406 -5.36 -21.45 44.23
C GLY A 406 -4.98 -21.75 42.78
N LYS A 407 -5.18 -20.79 41.87
CA LYS A 407 -4.82 -20.93 40.45
C LYS A 407 -3.32 -20.64 40.25
N VAL A 408 -2.50 -21.67 40.27
CA VAL A 408 -1.06 -21.58 39.98
C VAL A 408 -0.83 -21.69 38.47
N ALA A 409 -0.09 -20.76 37.85
CA ALA A 409 0.17 -20.85 36.41
C ALA A 409 1.18 -21.98 36.09
N ARG A 410 0.99 -22.62 34.92
CA ARG A 410 1.74 -23.83 34.51
C ARG A 410 3.27 -23.68 34.52
N ASN A 411 3.79 -22.48 34.30
CA ASN A 411 5.22 -22.17 34.23
C ASN A 411 5.79 -21.52 35.50
N ASP A 412 4.97 -21.22 36.50
CA ASP A 412 5.42 -20.63 37.77
C ASP A 412 6.14 -21.66 38.64
N LYS A 413 6.93 -21.19 39.61
CA LYS A 413 7.55 -22.06 40.61
C LYS A 413 6.46 -22.76 41.42
N CYS A 414 6.60 -24.07 41.61
CA CYS A 414 5.62 -24.87 42.33
C CYS A 414 5.53 -24.41 43.80
N PRO A 415 4.34 -24.16 44.37
CA PRO A 415 4.18 -23.65 45.74
C PRO A 415 4.66 -24.61 46.84
N CYS A 416 4.91 -25.88 46.51
CA CYS A 416 5.47 -26.87 47.43
C CYS A 416 6.94 -26.64 47.84
N GLY A 417 7.57 -25.54 47.39
CA GLY A 417 8.96 -25.23 47.73
C GLY A 417 10.02 -26.06 47.01
N SER A 418 9.65 -26.95 46.08
CA SER A 418 10.59 -27.84 45.37
C SER A 418 11.53 -27.17 44.36
N GLY A 419 11.38 -25.85 44.13
CA GLY A 419 12.20 -25.07 43.20
C GLY A 419 11.96 -25.35 41.70
N LYS A 420 11.15 -26.36 41.36
CA LYS A 420 10.79 -26.72 39.96
C LYS A 420 9.53 -25.98 39.51
N LYS A 421 9.36 -25.77 38.19
CA LYS A 421 8.12 -25.21 37.61
C LYS A 421 6.93 -26.15 37.85
N TYR A 422 5.71 -25.61 38.02
CA TYR A 422 4.51 -26.37 38.36
C TYR A 422 4.27 -27.56 37.41
N LYS A 423 4.39 -27.36 36.08
CA LYS A 423 4.29 -28.43 35.06
C LYS A 423 5.28 -29.60 35.21
N HIS A 424 6.38 -29.41 35.93
CA HIS A 424 7.40 -30.43 36.14
C HIS A 424 7.37 -31.02 37.56
N CYS A 425 6.40 -30.62 38.38
CA CYS A 425 6.17 -31.10 39.73
C CYS A 425 4.71 -31.59 39.84
N HIS A 426 3.84 -30.89 40.56
CA HIS A 426 2.44 -31.29 40.80
C HIS A 426 1.49 -31.09 39.62
N GLY A 427 1.93 -30.43 38.54
CA GLY A 427 1.21 -30.33 37.27
C GLY A 427 1.64 -31.39 36.23
N ARG A 428 2.31 -32.47 36.65
CA ARG A 428 2.60 -33.65 35.81
C ARG A 428 1.42 -34.62 35.90
N HIS A 429 0.36 -34.31 35.17
CA HIS A 429 -0.63 -35.29 34.74
C HIS A 429 -0.85 -35.13 33.24
#